data_AF-A0A379CF69-F1
#
_entry.id   AF-A0A379CF69-F1
#
_cell.length_a   1.000
_cell.length_b   1.000
_cell.length_c   1.000
_cell.angle_alpha   90.00
_cell.angle_beta   90.00
_cell.angle_gamma   90.00
#
_symmetry.space_group_name_H-M   'P 1'
#
loop_
_entity.id
_entity.type
_entity.pdbx_description
1 polymer ?
#
loop_
_entity_poly.entity_id
_entity_poly.type
_entity_poly.pdbx_seq_one_letter_code
_entity_poly.pdbx_strand_id
1 'polypeptide(L)'
;MFVEFKCDNLKNAIIENYRDKIDKSFDGSEVTQEMMDKFDLLDLDNKGITNLGGIEKATNLRLLYMGNNEVEDISPLKECSKLEILDFHKNKVEDIWPLEGLRRLESLNISYNNIKDVMALNDIANIDSINIKGTDIENKLPLRHIRFVKK
;
A
#
# COMPACT_ATOMS: atom_id res chain seq x y z
N MET A 1 -0.75 3.81 -23.24
CA MET A 1 -2.15 3.61 -22.80
C MET A 1 -2.34 4.38 -21.50
N PHE A 2 -3.50 5.03 -21.33
CA PHE A 2 -3.82 5.73 -20.09
C PHE A 2 -4.30 4.75 -19.02
N VAL A 3 -4.02 5.07 -17.77
CA VAL A 3 -4.48 4.30 -16.61
C VAL A 3 -5.77 4.93 -16.10
N GLU A 4 -6.79 4.09 -15.89
CA GLU A 4 -8.07 4.52 -15.34
C GLU A 4 -8.03 4.49 -13.81
N PHE A 5 -8.56 5.54 -13.19
CA PHE A 5 -8.68 5.66 -11.73
C PHE A 5 -10.14 5.90 -11.36
N LYS A 6 -10.59 5.25 -10.29
CA LYS A 6 -11.92 5.50 -9.69
C LYS A 6 -11.88 6.58 -8.61
N CYS A 7 -10.69 7.04 -8.23
CA CYS A 7 -10.44 8.05 -7.22
C CYS A 7 -9.57 9.16 -7.81
N ASP A 8 -10.14 10.35 -7.98
CA ASP A 8 -9.41 11.51 -8.50
C ASP A 8 -8.25 11.91 -7.59
N ASN A 9 -8.41 11.75 -6.26
CA ASN A 9 -7.35 12.01 -5.30
C ASN A 9 -6.13 11.08 -5.52
N LEU A 10 -6.37 9.81 -5.86
CA LEU A 10 -5.28 8.90 -6.22
C LEU A 10 -4.61 9.34 -7.52
N LYS A 11 -5.39 9.63 -8.58
CA LYS A 11 -4.83 10.12 -9.86
C LYS A 11 -3.97 11.36 -9.66
N ASN A 12 -4.48 12.34 -8.90
CA ASN A 12 -3.78 13.58 -8.61
C ASN A 12 -2.50 13.34 -7.78
N ALA A 13 -2.56 12.47 -6.77
CA ALA A 13 -1.39 12.13 -5.96
C ALA A 13 -0.31 11.40 -6.78
N ILE A 14 -0.69 10.55 -7.73
CA ILE A 14 0.25 9.93 -8.68
C ILE A 14 0.93 10.99 -9.55
N ILE A 15 0.17 11.96 -10.07
CA ILE A 15 0.72 13.06 -10.87
C ILE A 15 1.68 13.93 -10.04
N GLU A 16 1.32 14.24 -8.80
CA GLU A 16 2.18 14.96 -7.85
C GLU A 16 3.49 14.21 -7.60
N ASN A 17 3.42 12.90 -7.29
CA ASN A 17 4.61 12.07 -7.11
C ASN A 17 5.48 12.03 -8.37
N TYR A 18 4.87 11.95 -9.55
CA TYR A 18 5.60 11.98 -10.82
C TYR A 18 6.35 13.29 -11.00
N ARG A 19 5.68 14.43 -10.75
CA ARG A 19 6.30 15.77 -10.83
C ARG A 19 7.45 15.92 -9.85
N ASP A 20 7.25 15.51 -8.61
CA ASP A 20 8.24 15.75 -7.56
C ASP A 20 9.48 14.87 -7.70
N LYS A 21 9.29 13.61 -8.10
CA LYS A 21 10.33 12.56 -8.02
C LYS A 21 10.92 12.16 -9.37
N ILE A 22 10.20 12.38 -10.47
CA ILE A 22 10.56 11.82 -11.79
C ILE A 22 10.76 12.92 -12.84
N ASP A 23 9.79 13.81 -13.02
CA ASP A 23 9.84 14.87 -14.02
C ASP A 23 9.11 16.14 -13.55
N LYS A 24 9.89 17.09 -13.00
CA LYS A 24 9.40 18.38 -12.49
C LYS A 24 8.78 19.28 -13.55
N SER A 25 9.03 19.00 -14.83
CA SER A 25 8.49 19.78 -15.94
C SER A 25 7.13 19.26 -16.43
N PHE A 26 6.69 18.09 -15.94
CA PHE A 26 5.44 17.48 -16.37
C PHE A 26 4.22 18.35 -16.02
N ASP A 27 3.55 18.86 -17.04
CA ASP A 27 2.35 19.71 -16.93
C ASP A 27 1.05 18.97 -17.32
N GLY A 28 1.15 17.70 -17.71
CA GLY A 28 0.02 16.87 -18.10
C GLY A 28 -0.95 16.55 -16.96
N SER A 29 -2.16 16.16 -17.33
CA SER A 29 -3.24 15.75 -16.42
C SER A 29 -3.56 14.25 -16.46
N GLU A 30 -2.96 13.50 -17.40
CA GLU A 30 -3.22 12.08 -17.59
C GLU A 30 -2.04 11.24 -17.14
N VAL A 31 -2.33 10.07 -16.58
CA VAL A 31 -1.32 9.10 -16.14
C VAL A 31 -1.25 7.99 -17.18
N THR A 32 -0.06 7.71 -17.68
CA THR A 32 0.20 6.63 -18.63
C THR A 32 0.79 5.41 -17.92
N GLN A 33 0.69 4.24 -18.56
CA GLN A 33 1.41 3.05 -18.07
C GLN A 33 2.92 3.29 -17.94
N GLU A 34 3.53 4.03 -18.88
CA GLU A 34 4.96 4.36 -18.80
C GLU A 34 5.31 5.19 -17.55
N MET A 35 4.41 6.08 -17.12
CA MET A 35 4.60 6.79 -15.86
C MET A 35 4.55 5.84 -14.66
N MET A 36 3.57 4.91 -14.66
CA MET A 36 3.41 3.93 -13.59
C MET A 36 4.61 2.99 -13.45
N ASP A 37 5.21 2.60 -14.58
CA ASP A 37 6.39 1.72 -14.60
C ASP A 37 7.63 2.36 -13.98
N LYS A 38 7.68 3.68 -13.82
CA LYS A 38 8.82 4.40 -13.24
C LYS A 38 8.79 4.50 -11.72
N PHE A 39 7.66 4.20 -11.06
CA PHE A 39 7.58 4.28 -9.61
C PHE A 39 8.17 3.03 -8.94
N ASP A 40 9.21 3.24 -8.15
CA ASP A 40 9.67 2.32 -7.10
C ASP A 40 9.18 2.76 -5.71
N LEU A 41 8.82 4.04 -5.55
CA LEU A 41 8.30 4.64 -4.33
C LEU A 41 7.11 5.55 -4.64
N LEU A 42 6.00 5.35 -3.90
CA LEU A 42 4.87 6.26 -3.86
C LEU A 42 4.62 6.74 -2.42
N ASP A 43 4.46 8.06 -2.29
CA ASP A 43 4.02 8.71 -1.05
C ASP A 43 2.64 9.32 -1.29
N LEU A 44 1.63 8.66 -0.73
CA LEU A 44 0.21 8.95 -0.88
C LEU A 44 -0.42 9.28 0.48
N ASP A 45 0.40 9.64 1.48
CA ASP A 45 -0.08 9.98 2.81
C ASP A 45 -0.96 11.24 2.79
N ASN A 46 -2.06 11.22 3.54
CA ASN A 46 -2.97 12.37 3.72
C ASN A 46 -3.55 12.94 2.41
N LYS A 47 -3.94 12.07 1.47
CA LYS A 47 -4.48 12.48 0.17
C LYS A 47 -6.00 12.33 0.05
N GLY A 48 -6.69 11.84 1.08
CA GLY A 48 -8.13 11.58 1.04
C GLY A 48 -8.49 10.48 0.02
N ILE A 49 -7.61 9.48 -0.13
CA ILE A 49 -7.81 8.38 -1.08
C ILE A 49 -8.85 7.40 -0.50
N THR A 50 -9.83 7.05 -1.33
CA THR A 50 -10.92 6.11 -0.98
C THR A 50 -10.89 4.83 -1.81
N ASN A 51 -10.21 4.84 -2.96
CA ASN A 51 -10.12 3.68 -3.85
C ASN A 51 -8.72 3.58 -4.48
N LEU A 52 -8.16 2.37 -4.46
CA LEU A 52 -6.81 2.09 -4.97
C LEU A 52 -6.78 1.66 -6.45
N GLY A 53 -7.92 1.54 -7.13
CA GLY A 53 -7.97 1.11 -8.52
C GLY A 53 -7.09 1.98 -9.42
N GLY A 54 -6.21 1.33 -10.19
CA GLY A 54 -5.14 1.94 -10.99
C GLY A 54 -3.75 1.70 -10.39
N ILE A 55 -3.62 1.53 -9.07
CA ILE A 55 -2.32 1.31 -8.42
C ILE A 55 -1.68 -0.02 -8.83
N GLU A 56 -2.47 -1.02 -9.23
CA GLU A 56 -2.00 -2.31 -9.70
C GLU A 56 -1.11 -2.20 -10.96
N LYS A 57 -1.14 -1.04 -11.63
CA LYS A 57 -0.26 -0.73 -12.77
C LYS A 57 1.16 -0.36 -12.36
N ALA A 58 1.42 0.01 -11.11
CA ALA A 58 2.76 0.29 -10.59
C ALA A 58 3.50 -1.01 -10.22
N THR A 59 3.78 -1.85 -11.21
CA THR A 59 4.35 -3.20 -11.01
C THR A 59 5.80 -3.20 -10.50
N ASN A 60 6.47 -2.05 -10.54
CA ASN A 60 7.82 -1.84 -10.01
C ASN A 60 7.85 -1.29 -8.58
N LEU A 61 6.68 -1.04 -7.98
CA LEU A 61 6.55 -0.42 -6.67
C LEU A 61 7.15 -1.31 -5.56
N ARG A 62 8.06 -0.72 -4.77
CA ARG A 62 8.73 -1.35 -3.64
C ARG A 62 8.33 -0.70 -2.32
N LEU A 63 8.13 0.62 -2.32
CA LEU A 63 7.77 1.39 -1.14
C LEU A 63 6.43 2.10 -1.38
N LEU A 64 5.44 1.82 -0.53
CA LEU A 64 4.15 2.48 -0.58
C LEU A 64 3.78 3.02 0.80
N TYR A 65 3.65 4.34 0.89
CA TYR A 65 3.07 5.05 2.03
C TYR A 65 1.71 5.60 1.61
N MET A 66 0.66 5.27 2.33
CA MET A 66 -0.72 5.68 2.05
C MET A 66 -1.55 5.82 3.34
N GLY A 67 -0.90 6.18 4.44
CA GLY A 67 -1.53 6.40 5.73
C GLY A 67 -2.37 7.68 5.78
N ASN A 68 -3.25 7.75 6.78
CA ASN A 68 -4.21 8.85 6.96
C ASN A 68 -5.07 9.07 5.71
N ASN A 69 -5.69 8.01 5.21
CA ASN A 69 -6.64 8.03 4.09
C ASN A 69 -7.94 7.33 4.51
N GLU A 70 -8.82 7.05 3.54
CA GLU A 70 -10.12 6.42 3.77
C GLU A 70 -10.25 5.12 2.96
N VAL A 71 -9.15 4.40 2.77
CA VAL A 71 -9.13 3.14 2.01
C VAL A 71 -9.72 2.00 2.83
N GLU A 72 -10.63 1.27 2.20
CA GLU A 72 -11.25 0.04 2.75
C GLU A 72 -10.74 -1.21 2.01
N ASP A 73 -10.60 -1.12 0.68
CA ASP A 73 -10.21 -2.23 -0.18
C ASP A 73 -8.77 -2.06 -0.69
N ILE A 74 -7.91 -3.02 -0.33
CA ILE A 74 -6.52 -3.11 -0.79
C ILE A 74 -6.28 -4.21 -1.83
N SER A 75 -7.34 -4.79 -2.39
CA SER A 75 -7.25 -5.82 -3.43
C SER A 75 -6.37 -5.47 -4.64
N PRO A 76 -6.24 -4.19 -5.07
CA PRO A 76 -5.30 -3.83 -6.14
C PRO A 76 -3.82 -4.11 -5.81
N LEU A 77 -3.44 -4.15 -4.52
CA LEU A 77 -2.05 -4.32 -4.10
C LEU A 77 -1.49 -5.73 -4.38
N LYS A 78 -2.36 -6.72 -4.66
CA LYS A 78 -1.93 -8.10 -4.98
C LYS A 78 -0.98 -8.18 -6.18
N GLU A 79 -1.09 -7.23 -7.12
CA GLU A 79 -0.25 -7.18 -8.33
C GLU A 79 1.10 -6.50 -8.07
N CYS A 80 1.24 -5.78 -6.94
CA CYS A 80 2.45 -5.08 -6.53
C CYS A 80 3.44 -6.04 -5.82
N SER A 81 3.77 -7.16 -6.48
CA SER A 81 4.58 -8.26 -5.94
C SER A 81 6.01 -7.89 -5.50
N LYS A 82 6.47 -6.68 -5.84
CA LYS A 82 7.77 -6.13 -5.45
C LYS A 82 7.75 -5.30 -4.16
N LEU A 83 6.58 -5.13 -3.52
CA LEU A 83 6.47 -4.39 -2.27
C LEU A 83 7.37 -4.98 -1.17
N GLU A 84 8.18 -4.10 -0.60
CA GLU A 84 9.09 -4.35 0.51
C GLU A 84 8.64 -3.60 1.77
N ILE A 85 8.14 -2.37 1.59
CA ILE A 85 7.59 -1.55 2.66
C ILE A 85 6.18 -1.11 2.29
N LEU A 86 5.23 -1.40 3.17
CA LEU A 86 3.84 -0.98 3.03
C LEU A 86 3.35 -0.32 4.32
N ASP A 87 2.94 0.93 4.22
CA ASP A 87 2.32 1.68 5.31
C ASP A 87 0.95 2.19 4.88
N PHE A 88 -0.11 1.69 5.52
CA PHE A 88 -1.47 2.18 5.35
C PHE A 88 -2.12 2.47 6.71
N HIS A 89 -1.33 2.95 7.68
CA HIS A 89 -1.88 3.29 8.99
C HIS A 89 -3.01 4.32 8.91
N LYS A 90 -3.98 4.26 9.83
CA LYS A 90 -5.14 5.18 9.85
C LYS A 90 -5.88 5.18 8.51
N ASN A 91 -6.37 4.00 8.16
CA ASN A 91 -7.34 3.78 7.07
C ASN A 91 -8.55 3.03 7.66
N LYS A 92 -9.39 2.44 6.81
CA LYS A 92 -10.59 1.68 7.20
C LYS A 92 -10.49 0.21 6.74
N VAL A 93 -9.27 -0.31 6.56
CA VAL A 93 -9.05 -1.67 6.05
C VAL A 93 -9.50 -2.70 7.07
N GLU A 94 -10.20 -3.74 6.61
CA GLU A 94 -10.62 -4.89 7.42
C GLU A 94 -9.94 -6.19 6.96
N ASP A 95 -9.83 -6.36 5.64
CA ASP A 95 -9.26 -7.54 4.99
C ASP A 95 -7.85 -7.28 4.46
N ILE A 96 -6.90 -8.12 4.87
CA ILE A 96 -5.52 -8.09 4.39
C ILE A 96 -5.10 -9.34 3.60
N TRP A 97 -6.04 -10.20 3.22
CA TRP A 97 -5.75 -11.31 2.29
C TRP A 97 -5.11 -10.90 0.97
N PRO A 98 -5.35 -9.70 0.40
CA PRO A 98 -4.60 -9.24 -0.77
C PRO A 98 -3.07 -9.15 -0.58
N LEU A 99 -2.57 -9.16 0.66
CA LEU A 99 -1.15 -9.19 0.98
C LEU A 99 -0.56 -10.61 0.91
N GLU A 100 -1.40 -11.64 0.83
CA GLU A 100 -0.97 -13.02 0.69
C GLU A 100 -0.09 -13.17 -0.55
N GLY A 101 1.12 -13.72 -0.35
CA GLY A 101 2.08 -13.91 -1.44
C GLY A 101 2.93 -12.69 -1.78
N LEU A 102 2.80 -11.55 -1.09
CA LEU A 102 3.77 -10.45 -1.14
C LEU A 102 5.07 -10.83 -0.41
N ARG A 103 5.79 -11.82 -0.95
CA ARG A 103 6.94 -12.49 -0.32
C ARG A 103 8.15 -11.58 -0.10
N ARG A 104 8.16 -10.38 -0.69
CA ARG A 104 9.21 -9.38 -0.51
C ARG A 104 8.93 -8.42 0.63
N LEU A 105 7.75 -8.48 1.25
CA LEU A 105 7.37 -7.54 2.29
C LEU A 105 8.23 -7.76 3.55
N GLU A 106 8.96 -6.72 3.94
CA GLU A 106 9.88 -6.70 5.09
C GLU A 106 9.32 -5.88 6.26
N SER A 107 8.59 -4.80 5.95
CA SER A 107 7.99 -3.91 6.94
C SER A 107 6.55 -3.56 6.58
N LEU A 108 5.66 -3.74 7.55
CA LEU A 108 4.23 -3.49 7.40
C LEU A 108 3.69 -2.62 8.54
N ASN A 109 2.99 -1.54 8.21
CA ASN A 109 2.27 -0.74 9.20
C ASN A 109 0.78 -0.75 8.89
N ILE A 110 0.04 -1.51 9.71
CA ILE A 110 -1.43 -1.64 9.63
C ILE A 110 -2.14 -0.91 10.77
N SER A 111 -1.40 -0.14 11.59
CA SER A 111 -1.95 0.46 12.80
C SER A 111 -3.16 1.35 12.52
N TYR A 112 -4.10 1.40 13.47
CA TYR A 112 -5.33 2.18 13.36
C TYR A 112 -6.15 1.84 12.10
N ASN A 113 -6.38 0.54 11.89
CA ASN A 113 -7.32 -0.01 10.92
C ASN A 113 -8.29 -0.96 11.66
N ASN A 114 -9.29 -1.47 10.96
CA ASN A 114 -10.33 -2.35 11.51
C ASN A 114 -9.99 -3.84 11.37
N ILE A 115 -8.70 -4.17 11.31
CA ILE A 115 -8.21 -5.53 11.02
C ILE A 115 -8.33 -6.42 12.25
N LYS A 116 -8.95 -7.59 12.07
CA LYS A 116 -9.13 -8.63 13.09
C LYS A 116 -8.39 -9.92 12.77
N ASP A 117 -8.33 -10.27 11.48
CA ASP A 117 -7.65 -11.44 10.97
C ASP A 117 -6.32 -11.06 10.33
N VAL A 118 -5.26 -11.76 10.71
CA VAL A 118 -3.91 -11.60 10.17
C VAL A 118 -3.33 -12.91 9.64
N MET A 119 -4.17 -13.90 9.35
CA MET A 119 -3.75 -15.19 8.78
C MET A 119 -3.01 -15.04 7.45
N ALA A 120 -3.28 -13.98 6.69
CA ALA A 120 -2.56 -13.61 5.46
C ALA A 120 -1.05 -13.44 5.66
N LEU A 121 -0.58 -13.24 6.90
CA LEU A 121 0.83 -13.04 7.22
C LEU A 121 1.61 -14.34 7.48
N ASN A 122 0.95 -15.49 7.60
CA ASN A 122 1.61 -16.77 7.93
C ASN A 122 2.74 -17.14 6.96
N ASP A 123 2.55 -16.89 5.67
CA ASP A 123 3.49 -17.31 4.61
C ASP A 123 4.42 -16.19 4.13
N ILE A 124 4.35 -15.01 4.75
CA ILE A 124 5.25 -13.88 4.44
C ILE A 124 6.53 -14.04 5.26
N ALA A 125 7.42 -14.91 4.78
CA ALA A 125 8.62 -15.31 5.51
C ALA A 125 9.61 -14.17 5.81
N ASN A 126 9.58 -13.07 5.04
CA ASN A 126 10.56 -11.98 5.13
C ASN A 126 10.10 -10.80 5.99
N ILE A 127 8.88 -10.80 6.53
CA ILE A 127 8.39 -9.69 7.34
C ILE A 127 9.11 -9.68 8.71
N ASP A 128 9.95 -8.67 8.92
CA ASP A 128 10.76 -8.53 10.13
C ASP A 128 10.12 -7.54 11.13
N SER A 129 9.35 -6.57 10.61
CA SER A 129 8.69 -5.55 11.43
C SER A 129 7.23 -5.36 11.06
N ILE A 130 6.37 -5.32 12.09
CA ILE A 130 4.97 -4.96 11.96
C ILE A 130 4.52 -3.98 13.05
N ASN A 131 3.70 -3.01 12.69
CA ASN A 131 2.98 -2.17 13.64
C ASN A 131 1.47 -2.44 13.59
N ILE A 132 0.94 -2.95 14.71
CA ILE A 132 -0.47 -3.33 14.88
C ILE A 132 -1.22 -2.45 15.89
N LYS A 133 -0.64 -1.31 16.29
CA LYS A 133 -1.25 -0.43 17.30
C LYS A 133 -2.66 -0.01 16.90
N GLY A 134 -3.60 -0.03 17.84
CA GLY A 134 -4.98 0.39 17.57
C GLY A 134 -5.71 -0.48 16.54
N THR A 135 -5.38 -1.77 16.47
CA THR A 135 -6.15 -2.79 15.75
C THR A 135 -6.78 -3.77 16.74
N ASP A 136 -7.81 -4.50 16.31
CA ASP A 136 -8.58 -5.44 17.14
C ASP A 136 -8.26 -6.90 16.79
N ILE A 137 -6.98 -7.20 16.53
CA ILE A 137 -6.53 -8.55 16.12
C ILE A 137 -6.85 -9.59 17.21
N GLU A 138 -7.69 -10.55 16.84
CA GLU A 138 -8.16 -11.62 17.73
C GLU A 138 -7.13 -12.76 17.82
N ASN A 139 -6.57 -13.18 16.68
CA ASN A 139 -5.59 -14.26 16.61
C ASN A 139 -4.20 -13.75 16.21
N LYS A 140 -3.26 -13.78 17.15
CA LYS A 140 -1.87 -13.32 16.97
C LYS A 140 -0.88 -14.44 16.64
N LEU A 141 -1.34 -15.69 16.43
CA LEU A 141 -0.48 -16.79 16.01
C LEU A 141 0.33 -16.47 14.74
N PRO A 142 -0.25 -15.81 13.70
CA PRO A 142 0.50 -15.42 12.50
C PRO A 142 1.58 -14.37 12.72
N LEU A 143 1.68 -13.78 13.92
CA LEU A 143 2.69 -12.75 14.22
C LEU A 143 3.92 -13.34 14.92
N ARG A 144 3.90 -14.64 15.26
CA ARG A 144 4.95 -15.24 16.11
C ARG A 144 6.31 -15.35 15.45
N HIS A 145 6.39 -15.36 14.12
CA HIS A 145 7.66 -15.36 13.38
C HIS A 145 8.24 -13.95 13.17
N ILE A 146 7.47 -12.89 13.46
CA ILE A 146 7.87 -11.50 13.20
C ILE A 146 8.70 -10.98 14.37
N ARG A 147 9.92 -10.53 14.08
CA ARG A 147 10.90 -10.14 15.11
C ARG A 147 10.50 -8.88 15.87
N PHE A 148 9.96 -7.88 15.17
CA PHE A 148 9.65 -6.57 15.71
C PHE A 148 8.16 -6.24 15.60
N VAL A 149 7.38 -6.56 16.64
CA VAL A 149 5.94 -6.26 16.70
C VAL A 149 5.68 -5.05 17.61
N LYS A 150 5.29 -3.91 17.02
CA LYS A 150 4.81 -2.72 17.75
C LYS A 150 3.31 -2.84 18.01
N LYS A 151 2.86 -2.51 19.22
CA LYS A 151 1.50 -2.72 19.72
C LYS A 151 0.95 -1.44 20.35
#